data_AF-A0A6I4USH4-F1
#
_entry.id   AF-A0A6I4USH4-F1
#
_cell.length_a   1.000
_cell.length_b   1.000
_cell.length_c   1.000
_cell.angle_alpha   90.00
_cell.angle_beta   90.00
_cell.angle_gamma   90.00
#
_symmetry.space_group_name_H-M   'P 1'
#
loop_
_entity.id
_entity.type
_entity.pdbx_description
1 polymer ?
#
loop_
_entity_poly.entity_id
_entity_poly.type
_entity_poly.pdbx_seq_one_letter_code
_entity_poly.pdbx_strand_id
1 'polypeptide(L)' 'MDKATSDAAGILATIKARFGSLELAQRWFEKEPVPGFSGLTAQQLVLDGRAAEVREYIAAVDAGIHA' A
#
# COMPACT_ATOMS: atom_id res chain seq x y z
N MET A 1 12.77 15.91 0.33
CA MET A 1 11.95 14.78 -0.11
C MET A 1 10.71 14.78 0.76
N ASP A 2 9.56 14.96 0.14
CA ASP A 2 8.27 15.04 0.80
C ASP A 2 7.95 13.69 1.46
N LYS A 3 7.42 13.71 2.69
CA LYS A 3 7.16 12.51 3.49
C LYS A 3 6.32 11.46 2.73
N ALA A 4 5.26 11.92 2.04
CA ALA A 4 4.39 11.07 1.24
C ALA A 4 5.13 10.29 0.14
N THR A 5 6.12 10.90 -0.50
CA THR A 5 6.93 10.26 -1.55
C THR A 5 7.81 9.16 -0.97
N SER A 6 8.41 9.39 0.21
CA SER A 6 9.18 8.36 0.92
C SER A 6 8.29 7.22 1.41
N ASP A 7 7.09 7.54 1.89
CA ASP A 7 6.13 6.54 2.35
C ASP A 7 5.65 5.65 1.20
N ALA A 8 5.31 6.24 0.05
CA ALA A 8 4.93 5.52 -1.16
C ALA A 8 6.05 4.58 -1.65
N ALA A 9 7.29 5.05 -1.68
CA ALA A 9 8.43 4.24 -2.10
C ALA A 9 8.64 3.01 -1.20
N GLY A 10 8.49 3.18 0.12
CA GLY A 10 8.58 2.06 1.07
C GLY A 10 7.49 1.01 0.85
N ILE A 11 6.24 1.46 0.66
CA ILE A 11 5.11 0.56 0.39
C ILE A 11 5.31 -0.18 -0.93
N LEU A 12 5.70 0.51 -2.00
CA LEU A 12 5.98 -0.10 -3.29
C LEU A 12 7.12 -1.12 -3.22
N ALA A 13 8.14 -0.89 -2.41
CA ALA A 13 9.22 -1.86 -2.20
C ALA A 13 8.71 -3.16 -1.55
N THR A 14 7.86 -3.05 -0.52
CA THR A 14 7.22 -4.21 0.13
C THR A 14 6.32 -4.97 -0.82
N ILE A 15 5.51 -4.27 -1.61
CA ILE A 15 4.57 -4.89 -2.56
C ILE A 15 5.31 -5.51 -3.74
N LYS A 16 6.36 -4.87 -4.26
CA LYS A 16 7.23 -5.43 -5.29
C LYS A 16 7.85 -6.76 -4.85
N ALA A 17 8.24 -6.87 -3.57
CA ALA A 17 8.77 -8.13 -3.03
C ALA A 17 7.73 -9.26 -3.04
N ARG A 18 6.43 -8.94 -2.95
CA ARG A 18 5.32 -9.90 -3.03
C ARG A 18 4.95 -10.29 -4.45
N PHE A 19 4.76 -9.31 -5.33
CA PHE A 19 4.32 -9.55 -6.70
C PHE A 19 5.46 -9.92 -7.65
N GLY A 20 6.71 -9.68 -7.26
CA GLY A 20 7.88 -9.90 -8.11
C GLY A 20 8.00 -8.91 -9.28
N SER A 21 7.08 -7.96 -9.42
CA SER A 21 7.07 -6.97 -10.50
C SER A 21 6.70 -5.58 -9.98
N LEU A 22 7.48 -4.57 -10.37
CA LEU A 22 7.19 -3.18 -10.04
C LEU A 22 5.89 -2.72 -10.70
N GLU A 23 5.59 -3.20 -11.90
CA GLU A 23 4.40 -2.82 -12.65
C GLU A 23 3.13 -3.29 -11.94
N LEU A 24 3.13 -4.53 -11.44
CA LEU A 24 2.02 -5.06 -10.63
C LEU A 24 1.91 -4.32 -9.30
N ALA A 25 3.03 -3.99 -8.66
CA ALA A 25 3.04 -3.22 -7.43
C ALA A 25 2.44 -1.82 -7.61
N GLN A 26 2.80 -1.12 -8.68
CA GLN A 26 2.23 0.18 -9.03
C GLN A 26 0.74 0.07 -9.34
N ARG A 27 0.34 -0.92 -10.14
CA ARG A 27 -1.07 -1.15 -10.43
C ARG A 27 -1.91 -1.38 -9.18
N TRP A 28 -1.45 -2.22 -8.26
CA TRP A 28 -2.13 -2.41 -6.98
C TRP A 28 -2.19 -1.10 -6.20
N PHE A 29 -1.07 -0.40 -6.09
CA PHE A 29 -0.95 0.84 -5.31
C PHE A 29 -1.89 1.95 -5.80
N GLU A 30 -2.03 2.11 -7.12
CA GLU A 30 -2.77 3.21 -7.74
C GLU A 30 -4.22 2.84 -8.07
N LYS A 31 -4.50 1.57 -8.40
CA LYS A 31 -5.78 1.17 -9.02
C LYS A 31 -6.59 0.20 -8.19
N GLU A 32 -6.00 -0.51 -7.23
CA GLU A 32 -6.74 -1.46 -6.41
C GLU A 32 -7.20 -0.82 -5.10
N PRO A 33 -8.52 -0.85 -4.80
CA PRO A 33 -9.02 -0.37 -3.52
C PRO A 33 -8.55 -1.28 -2.39
N VAL A 34 -8.13 -0.70 -1.28
CA VAL A 34 -7.71 -1.46 -0.10
C VAL A 34 -8.96 -1.89 0.68
N PRO A 35 -9.17 -3.21 0.89
CA PRO A 35 -10.26 -3.72 1.72
C PRO A 35 -10.28 -3.05 3.10
N GLY A 36 -11.47 -2.62 3.55
CA GLY A 36 -11.62 -1.92 4.83
C GLY A 36 -11.42 -0.40 4.78
N PHE A 37 -11.02 0.18 3.64
CA PHE A 37 -10.74 1.62 3.49
C PHE A 37 -11.76 2.35 2.60
N SER A 38 -13.04 1.96 2.66
CA SER A 38 -14.12 2.63 1.92
C SER A 38 -13.89 2.76 0.40
N GLY A 39 -13.16 1.82 -0.19
CA GLY A 39 -12.83 1.83 -1.62
C GLY A 39 -11.65 2.73 -2.01
N LEU A 40 -10.92 3.31 -1.04
CA LEU A 40 -9.71 4.10 -1.33
C LEU A 40 -8.54 3.21 -1.73
N THR A 41 -7.72 3.69 -2.66
CA THR A 41 -6.47 3.03 -3.04
C THR A 41 -5.34 3.35 -2.06
N ALA A 42 -4.28 2.53 -2.07
CA ALA A 42 -3.10 2.77 -1.23
C ALA A 42 -2.46 4.15 -1.52
N GLN A 43 -2.46 4.57 -2.79
CA GLN A 43 -2.01 5.90 -3.19
C GLN A 43 -2.83 7.01 -2.54
N GLN A 44 -4.16 6.91 -2.57
CA GLN A 44 -5.03 7.91 -1.96
C GLN A 44 -4.82 7.99 -0.44
N LEU A 45 -4.65 6.86 0.23
CA LEU A 45 -4.36 6.81 1.67
C LEU A 45 -3.00 7.45 2.00
N VAL A 46 -1.96 7.18 1.21
CA VAL A 46 -0.65 7.82 1.40
C VAL A 46 -0.70 9.33 1.19
N LEU A 47 -1.44 9.79 0.17
CA LEU A 47 -1.64 11.23 -0.09
C LEU A 47 -2.41 11.92 1.04
N ASP A 48 -3.32 11.21 1.72
CA ASP A 48 -4.06 11.68 2.89
C ASP A 48 -3.22 11.61 4.20
N GLY A 49 -1.95 11.19 4.12
CA GLY A 49 -1.07 11.05 5.28
C GLY A 49 -1.28 9.76 6.09
N ARG A 50 -2.10 8.84 5.57
CA ARG A 50 -2.51 7.56 6.19
C ARG A 50 -1.63 6.39 5.77
N ALA A 51 -0.36 6.65 5.48
CA ALA A 51 0.60 5.62 5.06
C ALA A 51 0.84 4.52 6.12
N ALA A 52 0.70 4.85 7.40
CA ALA A 52 0.84 3.88 8.49
C ALA A 52 -0.24 2.79 8.40
N GLU A 53 -1.49 3.18 8.15
CA GLU A 53 -2.62 2.24 8.05
C GLU A 53 -2.46 1.30 6.85
N VAL A 54 -1.90 1.79 5.73
CA VAL A 54 -1.57 0.93 4.57
C VAL A 54 -0.52 -0.11 4.96
N ARG A 55 0.51 0.28 5.73
CA ARG A 55 1.54 -0.66 6.20
C ARG A 55 0.98 -1.70 7.16
N GLU A 56 0.09 -1.30 8.06
CA GLU A 56 -0.59 -2.20 8.99
C GLU A 56 -1.47 -3.21 8.25
N TYR A 57 -2.23 -2.75 7.24
CA TYR A 57 -2.99 -3.63 6.36
C TYR A 57 -2.08 -4.67 5.68
N ILE A 58 -0.99 -4.22 5.08
CA ILE A 58 -0.01 -5.07 4.39
C ILE A 58 0.62 -6.10 5.35
N ALA A 59 0.86 -5.72 6.60
CA ALA A 59 1.37 -6.60 7.64
C ALA A 59 0.33 -7.64 8.10
N ALA A 60 -0.93 -7.23 8.27
CA ALA A 60 -2.03 -8.14 8.62
C ALA A 60 -2.24 -9.22 7.54
N VAL A 61 -2.24 -8.80 6.26
CA VAL A 61 -2.29 -9.71 5.11
C VAL A 61 -1.09 -10.67 5.11
N ASP A 62 0.10 -10.23 5.51
CA ASP A 62 1.30 -11.09 5.58
C ASP A 62 1.19 -12.16 6.66
N ALA A 63 0.64 -11.77 7.81
CA ALA A 63 0.41 -12.65 8.93
C ALA A 63 -0.71 -13.68 8.66
N GLY A 64 -1.39 -13.59 7.51
CA GLY A 64 -2.55 -14.42 7.19
C GLY A 64 -3.79 -14.06 8.01
N ILE A 65 -3.76 -12.96 8.76
CA ILE A 65 -4.88 -12.46 9.54
C ILE A 65 -5.75 -11.64 8.59
N HIS A 66 -6.78 -12.28 8.05
CA HIS A 66 -7.87 -11.57 7.41
C HIS A 66 -8.78 -11.04 8.53
N ALA A 67 -8.86 -9.72 8.65
CA ALA A 67 -9.82 -9.02 9.50
C ALA A 67 -11.24 -9.14 8.93
#